data_AF-A0A7S2YH31-F1
#
_entry.id   AF-A0A7S2YH31-F1
#
_cell.length_a   1.000
_cell.length_b   1.000
_cell.length_c   1.000
_cell.angle_alpha   90.00
_cell.angle_beta   90.00
_cell.angle_gamma   90.00
#
_symmetry.space_group_name_H-M   'P 1'
#
loop_
_entity.id
_entity.type
_entity.pdbx_description
1 polymer ?
#
loop_
_entity_poly.entity_id
_entity_poly.type
_entity_poly.pdbx_seq_one_letter_code
_entity_poly.pdbx_strand_id
1 'polypeptide(L)'
;AEDESTGIIAAHIWKASTRGHGLEEFGLKLEEVNSPRNGLFLTKGLVDALDHQQICFLYNLLENKLVLWVADTSLMNKTIAGSGKTTADGSDIKFSDVHQKPLLCPPSCLPFRRLLSWHARLTLELRPQTVEARRFTSSYDKSAGRETAVIDPITRAIYEMVEPGDDAST
;
A
#
# COMPACT_ATOMS: atom_id res chain seq x y z
N ALA A 1 2.46 -6.05 -37.73
CA ALA A 1 2.29 -6.78 -36.47
C ALA A 1 2.90 -5.90 -35.41
N GLU A 2 2.07 -5.06 -34.79
CA GLU A 2 2.51 -4.23 -33.68
C GLU A 2 2.63 -5.15 -32.47
N ASP A 3 3.83 -5.16 -31.90
CA ASP A 3 4.20 -5.98 -30.75
C ASP A 3 3.35 -5.50 -29.56
N GLU A 4 2.36 -6.29 -29.15
CA GLU A 4 1.56 -6.07 -27.94
C GLU A 4 2.46 -6.26 -26.72
N SER A 5 3.32 -5.26 -26.48
CA SER A 5 4.06 -5.08 -25.25
C SER A 5 3.06 -5.07 -24.12
N THR A 6 2.93 -6.19 -23.40
CA THR A 6 2.25 -6.30 -22.11
C THR A 6 2.47 -5.01 -21.32
N GLY A 7 1.39 -4.30 -20.96
CA GLY A 7 1.43 -2.94 -20.42
C GLY A 7 1.94 -2.83 -18.98
N ILE A 8 2.86 -3.72 -18.60
CA ILE A 8 3.51 -3.80 -17.30
C ILE A 8 4.69 -2.83 -17.28
N ILE A 9 4.72 -1.95 -16.29
CA ILE A 9 5.75 -0.96 -16.07
C ILE A 9 6.34 -1.10 -14.67
N ALA A 10 7.60 -0.70 -14.52
CA ALA A 10 8.26 -0.61 -13.23
C ALA A 10 7.93 0.74 -12.58
N ALA A 11 7.11 0.73 -11.54
CA ALA A 11 6.82 1.90 -10.72
C ALA A 11 7.70 1.94 -9.49
N HIS A 12 8.22 3.12 -9.16
CA HIS A 12 8.91 3.31 -7.88
C HIS A 12 7.89 3.56 -6.77
N ILE A 13 8.05 2.91 -5.62
CA ILE A 13 7.24 3.18 -4.42
C ILE A 13 7.60 4.57 -3.88
N TRP A 14 8.90 4.85 -3.77
CA TRP A 14 9.45 6.17 -3.50
C TRP A 14 10.04 6.77 -4.77
N LYS A 15 9.51 7.92 -5.22
CA LYS A 15 9.83 8.49 -6.54
C LYS A 15 11.34 8.67 -6.74
N ALA A 16 11.86 8.14 -7.84
CA ALA A 16 13.28 8.29 -8.21
C ALA A 16 13.72 9.76 -8.36
N SER A 17 12.79 10.66 -8.71
CA SER A 17 13.05 12.10 -8.80
C SER A 17 13.46 12.75 -7.47
N THR A 18 13.17 12.11 -6.34
CA THR A 18 13.63 12.57 -5.01
C THR A 18 15.12 12.34 -4.80
N ARG A 19 15.79 11.57 -5.66
CA ARG A 19 17.20 11.16 -5.50
C ARG A 19 17.50 10.50 -4.15
N GLY A 20 16.49 9.87 -3.55
CA GLY A 20 16.60 9.18 -2.27
C GLY A 20 16.43 10.07 -1.04
N HIS A 21 16.23 11.39 -1.19
CA HIS A 21 15.93 12.26 -0.06
C HIS A 21 14.64 11.82 0.64
N GLY A 22 14.68 11.74 1.97
CA GLY A 22 13.57 11.29 2.82
C GLY A 22 13.53 9.77 3.05
N LEU A 23 14.39 8.97 2.40
CA LEU A 23 14.48 7.53 2.65
C LEU A 23 14.97 7.21 4.08
N GLU A 24 15.76 8.11 4.66
CA GLU A 24 16.26 8.02 6.03
C GLU A 24 15.15 7.97 7.08
N GLU A 25 14.00 8.60 6.84
CA GLU A 25 12.79 8.54 7.69
C GLU A 25 12.26 7.10 7.83
N PHE A 26 12.56 6.26 6.85
CA PHE A 26 12.17 4.85 6.79
C PHE A 26 13.31 3.90 7.18
N GLY A 27 14.46 4.45 7.61
CA GLY A 27 15.68 3.70 7.92
C GLY A 27 16.32 3.07 6.67
N LEU A 28 16.16 3.71 5.51
CA LEU A 28 16.76 3.31 4.24
C LEU A 28 17.86 4.30 3.86
N LYS A 29 18.86 3.84 3.10
CA LYS A 29 19.93 4.69 2.57
C LYS A 29 19.48 5.39 1.29
N LEU A 30 20.10 6.53 0.96
CA LEU A 30 19.78 7.28 -0.27
C LEU A 30 19.95 6.41 -1.52
N GLU A 31 20.99 5.57 -1.57
CA GLU A 31 21.27 4.70 -2.72
C GLU A 31 20.17 3.65 -2.96
N GLU A 32 19.37 3.34 -1.93
CA GLU A 32 18.27 2.39 -2.03
C GLU A 32 17.08 2.93 -2.84
N VAL A 33 17.12 4.20 -3.28
CA VAL A 33 16.13 4.75 -4.22
C VAL A 33 16.05 3.97 -5.53
N ASN A 34 17.18 3.44 -6.01
CA ASN A 34 17.25 2.62 -7.22
C ASN A 34 17.27 1.11 -6.89
N SER A 35 16.99 0.74 -5.64
CA SER A 35 16.90 -0.67 -5.24
C SER A 35 15.73 -1.34 -5.97
N PRO A 36 15.87 -2.59 -6.44
CA PRO A 36 14.74 -3.38 -6.92
C PRO A 36 13.60 -3.50 -5.90
N ARG A 37 13.91 -3.38 -4.60
CA ARG A 37 12.92 -3.39 -3.52
C ARG A 37 12.12 -2.08 -3.42
N ASN A 38 12.57 -1.01 -4.06
CA ASN A 38 11.78 0.22 -4.25
C ASN A 38 10.93 0.16 -5.53
N GLY A 39 10.94 -0.95 -6.28
CA GLY A 39 10.17 -1.14 -7.51
C GLY A 39 8.97 -2.06 -7.34
N LEU A 40 7.91 -1.78 -8.08
CA LEU A 40 6.76 -2.67 -8.31
C LEU A 40 6.53 -2.83 -9.81
N PHE A 41 6.31 -4.06 -10.26
CA PHE A 41 5.86 -4.32 -11.63
C PHE A 41 4.33 -4.34 -11.66
N LEU A 42 3.74 -3.29 -12.22
CA LEU A 42 2.30 -3.08 -12.26
C LEU A 42 1.86 -2.68 -13.66
N THR A 43 0.59 -2.89 -13.98
CA THR A 43 0.03 -2.35 -15.22
C THR A 43 -0.09 -0.83 -15.14
N LYS A 44 -0.08 -0.15 -16.28
CA LYS A 44 -0.21 1.33 -16.31
C LYS A 44 -1.38 1.85 -15.49
N GLY A 45 -2.57 1.24 -15.62
CA GLY A 45 -3.76 1.66 -14.86
C GLY A 45 -3.62 1.52 -13.34
N LEU A 46 -2.84 0.54 -12.87
CA LEU A 46 -2.55 0.39 -11.44
C LEU A 46 -1.53 1.41 -10.95
N VAL A 47 -0.52 1.75 -11.76
CA VAL A 47 0.46 2.79 -11.42
C VAL A 47 -0.23 4.14 -11.32
N ASP A 48 -1.04 4.50 -12.31
CA ASP A 48 -1.78 5.76 -12.30
C ASP A 48 -2.67 5.83 -11.06
N ALA A 49 -3.40 4.75 -10.72
CA ALA A 49 -4.23 4.71 -9.53
C ALA A 49 -3.42 4.80 -8.22
N LEU A 50 -2.21 4.22 -8.18
CA LEU A 50 -1.32 4.31 -7.02
C LEU A 50 -0.83 5.76 -6.83
N ASP A 51 -0.37 6.40 -7.89
CA ASP A 51 0.11 7.79 -7.85
C ASP A 51 -0.97 8.81 -7.44
N HIS A 52 -2.23 8.55 -7.79
CA HIS A 52 -3.40 9.34 -7.35
C HIS A 52 -3.96 8.89 -5.99
N GLN A 53 -3.21 8.05 -5.28
CA GLN A 53 -3.53 7.47 -3.98
C GLN A 53 -4.82 6.63 -3.95
N GLN A 54 -5.42 6.29 -5.10
CA GLN A 54 -6.72 5.61 -5.21
C GLN A 54 -6.67 4.13 -4.83
N ILE A 55 -5.48 3.54 -4.87
CA ILE A 55 -5.20 2.20 -4.37
C ILE A 55 -4.00 2.25 -3.42
N CYS A 56 -3.84 1.20 -2.62
CA CYS A 56 -2.64 0.98 -1.83
C CYS A 56 -2.38 -0.52 -1.64
N PHE A 57 -1.27 -0.87 -1.02
CA PHE A 57 -0.95 -2.25 -0.64
C PHE A 57 -0.94 -2.40 0.87
N LEU A 58 -1.74 -3.34 1.38
CA LEU A 58 -1.82 -3.65 2.80
C LEU A 58 -1.08 -4.95 3.09
N TYR A 59 -0.40 -5.02 4.22
CA TYR A 59 0.27 -6.24 4.64
C TYR A 59 -0.65 -7.09 5.52
N ASN A 60 -1.00 -8.29 5.05
CA ASN A 60 -1.71 -9.29 5.81
C ASN A 60 -0.70 -10.09 6.65
N LEU A 61 -0.72 -9.86 7.97
CA LEU A 61 0.15 -10.53 8.94
C LEU A 61 -0.07 -12.03 9.02
N LEU A 62 -1.33 -12.49 8.90
CA LEU A 62 -1.68 -13.91 9.02
C LEU A 62 -1.15 -14.72 7.85
N GLU A 63 -1.23 -14.15 6.64
CA GLU A 63 -0.78 -14.82 5.42
C GLU A 63 0.64 -14.45 4.99
N ASN A 64 1.27 -13.49 5.65
CA ASN A 64 2.57 -12.92 5.26
C ASN A 64 2.57 -12.44 3.79
N LYS A 65 1.47 -11.79 3.35
CA LYS A 65 1.28 -11.32 1.97
C LYS A 65 0.94 -9.84 1.92
N LEU A 66 1.40 -9.18 0.87
CA LEU A 66 0.91 -7.85 0.48
C LEU A 66 -0.33 -8.04 -0.38
N VAL A 67 -1.42 -7.34 -0.07
CA VAL A 67 -2.68 -7.38 -0.82
C VAL A 67 -2.99 -6.01 -1.39
N LEU A 68 -3.51 -5.97 -2.61
CA LEU A 68 -3.98 -4.73 -3.22
C LEU A 68 -5.29 -4.32 -2.57
N TRP A 69 -5.37 -3.08 -2.10
CA TRP A 69 -6.58 -2.46 -1.58
C TRP A 69 -7.03 -1.33 -2.50
N VAL A 70 -8.30 -1.34 -2.87
CA VAL A 70 -8.91 -0.30 -3.70
C VAL A 70 -9.59 0.67 -2.73
N ALA A 71 -8.95 1.80 -2.50
CA ALA A 71 -9.42 2.82 -1.57
C ALA A 71 -10.38 3.82 -2.23
N ASP A 72 -10.43 3.89 -3.56
CA ASP A 72 -11.45 4.65 -4.28
C ASP A 72 -12.51 3.70 -4.84
N THR A 73 -13.65 3.60 -4.16
CA THR A 73 -14.73 2.68 -4.55
C THR A 73 -15.32 3.00 -5.92
N SER A 74 -15.16 4.23 -6.42
CA SER A 74 -15.58 4.60 -7.77
C SER A 74 -14.78 3.88 -8.87
N LEU A 75 -13.60 3.31 -8.52
CA LEU A 75 -12.79 2.54 -9.45
C LEU A 75 -13.25 1.10 -9.61
N MET A 76 -14.00 0.53 -8.66
CA MET A 76 -14.27 -0.92 -8.62
C MET A 76 -14.79 -1.49 -9.95
N ASN A 77 -15.67 -0.76 -10.63
CA ASN A 77 -16.28 -1.20 -11.89
C ASN A 77 -15.49 -0.78 -13.15
N LYS A 78 -14.38 -0.06 -13.00
CA LYS A 78 -13.56 0.44 -14.12
C LYS A 78 -12.55 -0.62 -14.55
N THR A 79 -12.32 -0.69 -15.86
CA THR A 79 -11.28 -1.52 -16.48
C THR A 79 -9.89 -0.99 -16.15
N ILE A 80 -8.94 -1.90 -15.90
CA ILE A 80 -7.54 -1.56 -15.65
C ILE A 80 -6.80 -1.44 -16.99
N ALA A 81 -6.33 -0.23 -17.30
CA ALA A 81 -5.53 -0.01 -18.51
C ALA A 81 -4.23 -0.84 -18.50
N GLY A 82 -3.93 -1.49 -19.63
CA GLY A 82 -2.71 -2.28 -19.81
C GLY A 82 -2.73 -3.66 -19.18
N SER A 83 -3.88 -4.17 -18.72
CA SER A 83 -4.00 -5.50 -18.13
C SER A 83 -3.75 -6.64 -19.12
N GLY A 84 -3.99 -6.41 -20.42
CA GLY A 84 -3.66 -7.30 -21.56
C GLY A 84 -4.40 -8.64 -21.58
N LYS A 85 -4.64 -9.26 -20.42
CA LYS A 85 -5.42 -10.48 -20.26
C LYS A 85 -6.84 -10.12 -19.90
N THR A 86 -7.77 -10.78 -20.56
CA THR A 86 -9.15 -10.89 -20.13
C THR A 86 -9.25 -11.88 -18.97
N THR A 87 -10.30 -11.76 -18.17
CA THR A 87 -10.71 -12.77 -17.20
C THR A 87 -10.99 -14.12 -17.88
N ALA A 88 -11.24 -15.18 -17.09
CA ALA A 88 -11.51 -16.52 -17.63
C ALA A 88 -12.75 -16.57 -18.55
N ASP A 89 -13.68 -15.64 -18.37
CA ASP A 89 -14.89 -15.41 -19.18
C ASP A 89 -14.67 -14.50 -20.39
N GLY A 90 -13.45 -14.02 -20.63
CA GLY A 90 -13.13 -13.18 -21.78
C GLY A 90 -13.48 -11.69 -21.61
N SER A 91 -13.77 -11.24 -20.38
CA SER A 91 -14.04 -9.83 -20.09
C SER A 91 -12.80 -9.08 -19.62
N ASP A 92 -12.79 -7.75 -19.77
CA ASP A 92 -11.66 -6.94 -19.31
C ASP A 92 -11.51 -6.98 -17.78
N ILE A 93 -10.27 -7.03 -17.30
CA ILE A 93 -9.97 -7.02 -15.86
C ILE A 93 -10.33 -5.64 -15.26
N LYS A 94 -11.12 -5.66 -14.19
CA LYS A 94 -11.53 -4.48 -13.42
C LYS A 94 -10.80 -4.37 -12.09
N PHE A 95 -10.90 -3.21 -11.45
CA PHE A 95 -10.34 -3.01 -10.10
C PHE A 95 -10.99 -3.94 -9.06
N SER A 96 -12.27 -4.28 -9.21
CA SER A 96 -12.95 -5.27 -8.35
C SER A 96 -12.28 -6.64 -8.36
N ASP A 97 -11.72 -7.05 -9.50
CA ASP A 97 -11.17 -8.40 -9.68
C ASP A 97 -9.81 -8.56 -9.00
N VAL A 98 -9.08 -7.45 -8.87
CA VAL A 98 -7.77 -7.38 -8.22
C VAL A 98 -7.85 -6.88 -6.77
N HIS A 99 -9.00 -6.40 -6.31
CA HIS A 99 -9.21 -6.00 -4.93
C HIS A 99 -8.99 -7.20 -3.99
N GLN A 100 -8.22 -6.98 -2.92
CA GLN A 100 -7.78 -7.99 -1.95
C GLN A 100 -6.96 -9.14 -2.54
N LYS A 101 -6.54 -9.07 -3.80
CA LYS A 101 -5.62 -10.06 -4.38
C LYS A 101 -4.19 -9.80 -3.91
N PRO A 102 -3.41 -10.87 -3.71
CA PRO A 102 -2.02 -10.72 -3.28
C PRO A 102 -1.17 -10.13 -4.40
N LEU A 103 -0.27 -9.23 -4.04
CA LEU A 103 0.81 -8.76 -4.89
C LEU A 103 1.81 -9.92 -5.09
N LEU A 104 1.99 -10.31 -6.35
CA LEU A 104 2.94 -11.35 -6.71
C LEU A 104 4.36 -10.77 -6.66
N CYS A 105 5.14 -11.24 -5.69
CA CYS A 105 6.55 -10.87 -5.54
C CYS A 105 7.43 -12.11 -5.74
N PRO A 106 8.62 -11.97 -6.34
CA PRO A 106 9.63 -13.02 -6.31
C PRO A 106 9.96 -13.42 -4.86
N PRO A 107 10.15 -14.71 -4.54
CA PRO A 107 10.33 -15.18 -3.16
C PRO A 107 11.47 -14.51 -2.37
N SER A 108 12.51 -14.05 -3.07
CA SER A 108 13.70 -13.44 -2.48
C SER A 108 13.70 -11.90 -2.52
N CYS A 109 12.69 -11.27 -3.12
CA CYS A 109 12.70 -9.83 -3.38
C CYS A 109 11.35 -9.19 -3.03
N LEU A 110 11.07 -9.07 -1.74
CA LEU A 110 9.92 -8.30 -1.27
C LEU A 110 10.21 -6.80 -1.34
N PRO A 111 9.23 -5.99 -1.77
CA PRO A 111 9.34 -4.54 -1.77
C PRO A 111 9.53 -4.01 -0.35
N PHE A 112 10.03 -2.78 -0.24
CA PHE A 112 10.19 -2.10 1.04
C PHE A 112 8.82 -1.87 1.70
N ARG A 113 8.47 -2.77 2.63
CA ARG A 113 7.19 -2.74 3.34
C ARG A 113 6.94 -1.41 4.03
N ARG A 114 7.99 -0.77 4.58
CA ARG A 114 7.89 0.54 5.25
C ARG A 114 7.40 1.64 4.30
N LEU A 115 7.87 1.65 3.06
CA LEU A 115 7.41 2.60 2.04
C LEU A 115 5.97 2.30 1.61
N LEU A 116 5.61 1.03 1.46
CA LEU A 116 4.23 0.62 1.16
C LEU A 116 3.25 0.97 2.29
N SER A 117 3.64 0.74 3.55
CA SER A 117 2.86 1.12 4.73
C SER A 117 2.62 2.63 4.79
N TRP A 118 3.64 3.42 4.47
CA TRP A 118 3.51 4.87 4.37
C TRP A 118 2.54 5.29 3.27
N HIS A 119 2.67 4.72 2.06
CA HIS A 119 1.73 4.98 0.98
C HIS A 119 0.30 4.60 1.37
N ALA A 120 0.11 3.44 2.00
CA ALA A 120 -1.18 2.99 2.47
C ALA A 120 -1.77 3.94 3.51
N ARG A 121 -0.96 4.40 4.47
CA ARG A 121 -1.39 5.41 5.44
C ARG A 121 -1.93 6.66 4.75
N LEU A 122 -1.16 7.27 3.85
CA LEU A 122 -1.58 8.48 3.15
C LEU A 122 -2.85 8.26 2.32
N THR A 123 -2.93 7.13 1.62
CA THR A 123 -4.12 6.74 0.85
C THR A 123 -5.37 6.65 1.73
N LEU A 124 -5.26 5.99 2.89
CA LEU A 124 -6.38 5.73 3.77
C LEU A 124 -6.78 6.96 4.60
N GLU A 125 -5.83 7.81 4.97
CA GLU A 125 -6.11 9.13 5.58
C GLU A 125 -6.88 10.02 4.60
N LEU A 126 -6.55 9.98 3.30
CA LEU A 126 -7.29 10.70 2.26
C LEU A 126 -8.67 10.07 1.97
N ARG A 127 -8.82 8.76 2.19
CA ARG A 127 -10.03 7.99 1.86
C ARG A 127 -10.51 7.11 3.03
N PRO A 128 -10.95 7.72 4.15
CA PRO A 128 -11.26 7.00 5.39
C PRO A 128 -12.47 6.07 5.30
N GLN A 129 -13.35 6.30 4.31
CA GLN A 129 -14.59 5.55 4.08
C GLN A 129 -14.36 4.08 3.66
N THR A 130 -13.12 3.64 3.49
CA THR A 130 -12.81 2.44 2.70
C THR A 130 -12.21 1.28 3.47
N VAL A 131 -12.10 1.34 4.80
CA VAL A 131 -11.56 0.24 5.60
C VAL A 131 -12.53 -0.13 6.72
N GLU A 132 -13.06 -1.34 6.68
CA GLU A 132 -13.57 -1.97 7.90
C GLU A 132 -12.37 -2.33 8.78
N ALA A 133 -12.12 -1.53 9.82
CA ALA A 133 -10.90 -1.46 10.64
C ALA A 133 -10.45 -2.76 11.34
N ARG A 134 -11.09 -3.91 11.11
CA ARG A 134 -10.92 -5.12 11.93
C ARG A 134 -9.95 -6.17 11.37
N ARG A 135 -9.46 -6.06 10.13
CA ARG A 135 -8.62 -7.12 9.52
C ARG A 135 -7.28 -6.68 8.94
N PHE A 136 -7.04 -5.39 8.79
CA PHE A 136 -5.83 -4.88 8.14
C PHE A 136 -5.20 -3.81 9.01
N THR A 137 -3.93 -3.99 9.33
CA THR A 137 -3.19 -3.00 10.11
C THR A 137 -2.41 -2.11 9.15
N SER A 138 -2.65 -0.81 9.20
CA SER A 138 -1.70 0.18 8.66
C SER A 138 -0.42 0.26 9.51
N SER A 139 -0.33 -0.54 10.58
CA SER A 139 0.76 -0.47 11.55
C SER A 139 2.10 -0.62 10.86
N TYR A 140 2.94 0.38 11.11
CA TYR A 140 4.34 0.38 10.77
C TYR A 140 5.01 -0.88 11.34
N ASP A 141 5.82 -1.53 10.51
CA ASP A 141 6.73 -2.59 10.92
C ASP A 141 7.65 -2.10 12.06
N LYS A 142 7.53 -2.70 13.25
CA LYS A 142 8.34 -2.42 14.45
C LYS A 142 9.66 -3.23 14.47
N SER A 143 10.28 -3.44 13.31
CA SER A 143 11.54 -4.19 13.23
C SER A 143 12.69 -3.49 13.99
N ALA A 144 13.55 -4.30 14.62
CA ALA A 144 14.60 -3.85 15.54
C ALA A 144 15.54 -2.83 14.87
N GLY A 145 15.64 -1.65 15.47
CA GLY A 145 16.44 -0.52 14.97
C GLY A 145 15.86 0.87 15.25
N ARG A 146 14.65 0.97 15.82
CA ARG A 146 14.07 2.26 16.24
C ARG A 146 13.95 2.31 17.75
N GLU A 147 14.77 3.14 18.39
CA GLU A 147 14.49 3.64 19.73
C GLU A 147 13.12 4.34 19.72
N THR A 148 12.34 4.02 20.74
CA THR A 148 10.97 4.46 20.99
C THR A 148 10.87 5.98 21.10
N ALA A 149 10.25 6.67 20.13
CA ALA A 149 9.70 8.02 20.35
C ALA A 149 8.80 8.55 19.22
N VAL A 150 7.79 7.81 18.75
CA VAL A 150 6.62 8.48 18.14
C VAL A 150 5.39 7.62 18.45
N ILE A 151 4.59 8.06 19.41
CA ILE A 151 3.22 7.53 19.57
C ILE A 151 2.45 8.03 18.35
N ASP A 152 2.04 7.11 17.50
CA ASP A 152 1.26 7.43 16.32
C ASP A 152 -0.05 8.13 16.72
N PRO A 153 -0.50 9.19 16.01
CA PRO A 153 -1.65 10.00 16.41
C PRO A 153 -2.95 9.19 16.59
N ILE A 154 -3.09 8.07 15.88
CA ILE A 154 -4.24 7.17 16.00
C ILE A 154 -4.18 6.39 17.32
N THR A 155 -2.97 5.97 17.73
CA THR A 155 -2.75 5.34 19.04
C THR A 155 -3.05 6.32 20.18
N ARG A 156 -2.66 7.60 20.02
CA ARG A 156 -2.98 8.66 20.97
C ARG A 156 -4.49 8.91 21.07
N ALA A 157 -5.21 8.98 19.94
CA ALA A 157 -6.66 9.16 19.93
C ALA A 157 -7.41 7.97 20.57
N ILE A 158 -6.90 6.75 20.44
CA ILE A 158 -7.49 5.57 21.08
C ILE A 158 -7.28 5.60 22.61
N TYR A 159 -6.11 6.04 23.09
CA TYR A 159 -5.88 6.19 24.53
C TYR A 159 -6.73 7.32 25.14
N GLU A 160 -6.90 8.44 24.44
CA GLU A 160 -7.74 9.56 24.89
C GLU A 160 -9.25 9.23 24.86
N MET A 161 -9.66 8.13 24.20
CA MET A 161 -11.05 7.63 24.18
C MET A 161 -11.32 6.49 25.18
N VAL A 162 -10.29 6.00 25.89
CA VAL A 162 -10.40 4.98 26.95
C VAL A 162 -9.97 5.61 28.28
N GLU A 163 -10.66 6.68 28.66
CA GLU A 163 -10.72 7.10 30.07
C GLU A 163 -11.86 6.28 30.71
N PRO A 164 -11.61 5.37 31.67
CA PRO A 164 -12.67 4.87 32.52
C PRO A 164 -13.15 6.03 33.38
N GLY A 165 -14.44 6.36 33.28
CA GLY A 165 -15.09 7.25 34.23
C GLY A 165 -15.02 6.63 35.62
N ASP A 166 -14.05 7.06 36.43
CA ASP A 166 -14.04 6.87 37.87
C ASP A 166 -15.12 7.79 38.48
N ASP A 167 -16.37 7.35 38.43
CA ASP A 167 -17.42 7.83 39.34
C ASP A 167 -17.65 6.78 40.43
N ALA A 168 -16.64 6.65 41.30
CA ALA A 168 -16.85 6.18 42.67
C ALA A 168 -16.87 7.42 43.57
N SER A 169 -18.01 8.11 43.62
CA SER A 169 -18.26 9.08 44.69
C SER A 169 -18.74 8.34 45.94
N THR A 170 -18.03 8.63 47.03
CA THR A 170 -18.25 8.21 48.41
C THR A 170 -19.51 8.88 48.99
#